data_AF-S4PYP0-F1
#
_entry.id   AF-S4PYP0-F1
#
_cell.length_a   1.000
_cell.length_b   1.000
_cell.length_c   1.000
_cell.angle_alpha   90.00
_cell.angle_beta   90.00
_cell.angle_gamma   90.00
#
_symmetry.space_group_name_H-M   'P 1'
#
loop_
_entity.id
_entity.type
_entity.pdbx_description
1 polymer ?
#
loop_
_entity_poly.entity_id
_entity_poly.type
_entity_poly.pdbx_seq_one_letter_code
_entity_poly.pdbx_strand_id
1 'polypeptide(L)'
;FHRDVYPTIRTDLGNFEPKTRVSVKGPGEDGLPYHMSQERANDVADSESKYGMNIAASDDIAMNRSIPDTRLEECKFWHYPKDLPTTSVIIVFHNE
;
A
#
# COMPACT_ATOMS: atom_id res chain seq x y z
N PHE A 1 -10.04 -25.66 -6.24
CA PHE A 1 -9.66 -25.06 -7.55
C PHE A 1 -10.81 -25.26 -8.51
N HIS A 2 -11.64 -24.24 -8.67
CA HIS A 2 -12.71 -24.25 -9.67
C HIS A 2 -12.09 -24.02 -11.04
N ARG A 3 -12.11 -25.04 -11.90
CA ARG A 3 -11.51 -24.94 -13.24
C ARG A 3 -12.36 -24.08 -14.20
N ASP A 4 -13.60 -23.76 -13.82
CA ASP A 4 -14.60 -23.18 -14.73
C ASP A 4 -15.32 -21.94 -14.18
N VAL A 5 -14.82 -21.32 -13.11
CA VAL A 5 -15.43 -20.09 -12.56
C VAL A 5 -14.45 -18.92 -12.70
N TYR A 6 -14.84 -17.93 -13.50
CA TYR A 6 -14.02 -16.76 -13.81
C TYR A 6 -14.62 -15.48 -13.21
N PRO A 7 -13.78 -14.48 -12.92
CA PRO A 7 -14.27 -13.15 -12.58
C PRO A 7 -15.12 -12.56 -13.71
N THR A 8 -16.11 -11.76 -13.35
CA THR A 8 -16.98 -11.06 -14.31
C THR A 8 -17.03 -9.57 -14.00
N ILE A 9 -17.00 -8.74 -15.04
CA ILE A 9 -17.23 -7.30 -14.90
C ILE A 9 -18.74 -7.01 -14.82
N ARG A 10 -19.13 -6.12 -13.93
CA ARG A 10 -20.54 -5.73 -13.72
C ARG A 10 -20.67 -4.20 -13.66
N THR A 11 -21.90 -3.70 -13.51
CA THR A 11 -22.15 -2.26 -13.36
C THR A 11 -22.15 -1.82 -11.88
N ASP A 12 -22.41 -2.75 -10.97
CA ASP A 12 -22.30 -2.54 -9.53
C ASP A 12 -20.88 -2.76 -9.01
N LEU A 13 -20.53 -2.05 -7.93
CA LEU A 13 -19.21 -2.11 -7.31
C LEU A 13 -18.82 -3.55 -6.97
N GLY A 14 -17.55 -3.88 -7.21
CA GLY A 14 -16.97 -5.20 -7.05
C GLY A 14 -17.14 -5.75 -5.64
N ASN A 15 -17.31 -7.07 -5.54
CA ASN A 15 -17.57 -7.76 -4.28
C ASN A 15 -16.40 -7.77 -3.28
N PHE A 16 -15.21 -7.33 -3.70
CA PHE A 16 -14.03 -7.15 -2.86
C PHE A 16 -13.58 -5.69 -2.72
N GLU A 17 -14.33 -4.73 -3.26
CA GLU A 17 -14.01 -3.32 -3.04
C GLU A 17 -14.24 -2.92 -1.56
N PRO A 18 -13.33 -2.14 -0.96
CA PRO A 18 -13.47 -1.70 0.41
C PRO A 18 -14.68 -0.76 0.56
N LYS A 19 -15.55 -1.05 1.53
CA LYS A 19 -16.77 -0.25 1.80
C LYS A 19 -16.46 1.11 2.43
N THR A 20 -15.37 1.22 3.15
CA THR A 20 -14.95 2.43 3.85
C THR A 20 -13.44 2.58 3.74
N ARG A 21 -12.98 3.80 3.46
CA ARG A 21 -11.57 4.16 3.54
C ARG A 21 -11.28 4.74 4.92
N VAL A 22 -10.29 4.18 5.61
CA VAL A 22 -9.76 4.77 6.84
C VAL A 22 -8.72 5.79 6.41
N SER A 23 -8.92 7.06 6.78
CA SER A 23 -7.93 8.12 6.56
C SER A 23 -7.17 8.32 7.86
N VAL A 24 -5.85 8.12 7.80
CA VAL A 24 -4.93 8.54 8.85
C VAL A 24 -4.47 9.96 8.51
N LYS A 25 -4.07 10.73 9.53
CA LYS A 25 -3.49 12.07 9.34
C LYS A 25 -2.01 11.98 9.66
N GLY A 26 -1.18 12.55 8.80
CA GLY A 26 0.25 12.61 9.02
C GLY A 26 1.04 12.84 7.74
N PRO A 27 2.38 12.86 7.86
CA PRO A 27 3.28 12.83 6.71
C PRO A 27 3.03 11.59 5.83
N GLY A 28 3.15 11.74 4.51
CA GLY A 28 3.09 10.61 3.58
C GLY A 28 1.70 10.03 3.30
N GLU A 29 0.64 10.55 3.94
CA GLU A 29 -0.74 10.11 3.72
C GLU A 29 -1.20 10.36 2.29
N ASP A 30 -2.07 9.47 1.79
CA ASP A 30 -2.50 9.42 0.39
C ASP A 30 -1.32 9.43 -0.60
N GLY A 31 -0.15 8.94 -0.17
CA GLY A 31 1.07 8.87 -0.98
C GLY A 31 1.68 10.23 -1.31
N LEU A 32 1.33 11.28 -0.56
CA LEU A 32 1.91 12.60 -0.74
C LEU A 32 3.40 12.62 -0.38
N PRO A 33 4.23 13.43 -1.06
CA PRO A 33 5.64 13.54 -0.74
C PRO A 33 5.82 14.12 0.67
N TYR A 34 6.72 13.52 1.46
CA TYR A 34 7.15 14.07 2.74
C TYR A 34 8.55 14.67 2.62
N HIS A 35 8.62 16.00 2.73
CA HIS A 35 9.88 16.74 2.76
C HIS A 35 10.23 17.06 4.22
N MET A 36 11.32 16.48 4.70
CA MET A 36 11.81 16.71 6.07
C MET A 36 12.45 18.08 6.22
N SER A 37 12.53 18.58 7.46
CA SER A 37 13.21 19.84 7.75
C SER A 37 14.71 19.72 7.53
N GLN A 38 15.36 20.83 7.16
CA GLN A 38 16.81 20.89 6.95
C GLN A 38 17.60 20.57 8.23
N GLU A 39 17.00 20.79 9.40
CA GLU A 39 17.59 20.47 10.71
C GLU A 39 17.86 18.96 10.87
N ARG A 40 17.11 18.11 10.17
CA ARG A 40 17.28 16.65 10.17
C ARG A 40 18.13 16.12 9.01
N ALA A 41 18.85 16.98 8.29
CA ALA A 41 19.65 16.58 7.14
C ALA A 41 20.72 15.52 7.49
N ASN A 42 21.25 15.54 8.71
CA ASN A 42 22.20 14.52 9.17
C ASN A 42 21.51 13.15 9.34
N ASP A 43 20.33 13.10 9.96
CA ASP A 43 19.55 11.85 10.11
C ASP A 43 19.23 11.21 8.74
N VAL A 44 18.87 12.06 7.77
CA VAL A 44 18.62 11.63 6.38
C VAL A 44 19.89 11.05 5.78
N ALA A 45 21.00 11.78 5.81
CA ALA A 45 22.26 11.33 5.22
C ALA A 45 22.79 10.05 5.88
N ASP A 46 22.72 9.93 7.20
CA ASP A 46 23.18 8.75 7.94
C ASP A 46 22.32 7.52 7.62
N SER A 47 20.99 7.68 7.59
CA SER A 47 20.08 6.57 7.25
C SER A 47 20.22 6.13 5.79
N GLU A 48 20.33 7.08 4.86
CA GLU A 48 20.59 6.78 3.46
C GLU A 48 21.94 6.07 3.28
N SER A 49 22.98 6.50 3.99
CA SER A 49 24.29 5.85 3.92
C SER A 49 24.29 4.44 4.49
N LYS A 50 23.50 4.17 5.55
CA LYS A 50 23.52 2.89 6.25
C LYS A 50 22.56 1.86 5.65
N TYR A 51 21.38 2.31 5.21
CA TYR A 51 20.28 1.44 4.76
C TYR A 51 19.94 1.63 3.27
N GLY A 52 20.53 2.62 2.59
CA GLY A 52 20.19 2.96 1.20
C GLY A 52 18.84 3.64 1.04
N MET A 53 18.19 4.04 2.14
CA MET A 53 16.86 4.64 2.18
C MET A 53 16.79 5.71 3.27
N ASN A 54 15.91 6.70 3.10
CA ASN A 54 15.62 7.71 4.12
C ASN A 54 14.72 7.11 5.22
N ILE A 55 15.32 6.33 6.11
CA ILE A 55 14.62 5.72 7.25
C ILE A 55 14.06 6.80 8.18
N ALA A 56 14.74 7.93 8.32
CA ALA A 56 14.28 9.05 9.14
C ALA A 56 12.90 9.58 8.68
N ALA A 57 12.65 9.65 7.37
CA ALA A 57 11.34 9.98 6.81
C ALA A 57 10.35 8.82 6.98
N SER A 58 10.80 7.58 6.82
CA SER A 58 9.95 6.39 6.98
C SER A 58 9.39 6.28 8.40
N ASP A 59 10.20 6.59 9.42
CA ASP A 59 9.81 6.52 10.83
C ASP A 59 8.73 7.54 11.20
N ASP A 60 8.69 8.69 10.51
CA ASP A 60 7.67 9.72 10.71
C ASP A 60 6.34 9.40 10.01
N ILE A 61 6.34 8.48 9.04
CA ILE A 61 5.16 8.09 8.27
C ILE A 61 4.45 6.92 8.94
N ALA A 62 3.12 6.99 9.03
CA ALA A 62 2.33 5.95 9.69
C ALA A 62 2.47 4.57 9.00
N MET A 63 2.70 3.52 9.80
CA MET A 63 2.77 2.14 9.29
C MET A 63 1.48 1.69 8.58
N ASN A 64 0.34 2.29 8.94
CA ASN A 64 -0.99 2.02 8.38
C ASN A 64 -1.51 3.18 7.50
N ARG A 65 -0.60 3.95 6.87
CA ARG A 65 -0.96 5.07 5.98
C ARG A 65 -1.92 4.67 4.86
N SER A 66 -2.72 5.62 4.39
CA SER A 66 -3.46 5.45 3.13
C SER A 66 -2.53 5.64 1.92
N ILE A 67 -2.86 4.96 0.83
CA ILE A 67 -2.17 5.03 -0.47
C ILE A 67 -3.19 5.43 -1.54
N PRO A 68 -2.83 6.25 -2.53
CA PRO A 68 -3.75 6.66 -3.57
C PRO A 68 -4.12 5.46 -4.45
N ASP A 69 -5.38 5.39 -4.86
CA ASP A 69 -5.85 4.32 -5.75
C ASP A 69 -5.43 4.64 -7.20
N THR A 70 -4.38 3.96 -7.67
CA THR A 70 -3.80 4.14 -9.01
C THR A 70 -4.38 3.18 -10.04
N ARG A 71 -5.35 2.35 -9.66
CA ARG A 71 -5.99 1.38 -10.56
C ARG A 71 -6.88 2.09 -11.58
N LEU A 72 -7.13 1.45 -12.72
CA LEU A 72 -8.16 1.91 -13.66
C LEU A 72 -9.54 1.86 -13.00
N GLU A 73 -10.43 2.77 -13.36
CA GLU A 73 -11.79 2.81 -12.79
C GLU A 73 -12.55 1.48 -12.98
N GLU A 74 -12.35 0.82 -14.12
CA GLU A 74 -12.95 -0.49 -14.42
C GLU A 74 -12.54 -1.59 -13.40
N CYS A 75 -11.36 -1.47 -12.77
CA CYS A 75 -10.90 -2.45 -11.77
C CYS A 75 -11.87 -2.57 -10.58
N LYS A 76 -12.60 -1.49 -10.26
CA LYS A 76 -13.53 -1.43 -9.13
C LYS A 76 -14.83 -2.20 -9.35
N PHE A 77 -15.07 -2.69 -10.56
CA PHE A 77 -16.34 -3.33 -10.95
C PHE A 77 -16.20 -4.84 -11.22
N TRP A 78 -15.05 -5.43 -10.91
CA TRP A 78 -14.84 -6.87 -11.03
C TRP A 78 -15.46 -7.63 -9.86
N HIS A 79 -16.18 -8.70 -10.18
CA HIS A 79 -16.72 -9.64 -9.21
C HIS A 79 -15.97 -10.95 -9.29
N TYR A 80 -15.32 -11.34 -8.20
CA TYR A 80 -14.48 -12.54 -8.12
C TYR A 80 -15.23 -13.69 -7.43
N PRO A 81 -14.89 -14.95 -7.73
CA PRO A 81 -15.33 -16.09 -6.93
C PRO A 81 -14.91 -15.92 -5.46
N LYS A 82 -15.78 -16.28 -4.51
CA LYS A 82 -15.47 -16.13 -3.07
C LYS A 82 -14.55 -17.24 -2.54
N ASP A 83 -14.61 -18.41 -3.16
CA ASP A 83 -13.77 -19.57 -2.83
C ASP A 83 -12.43 -19.47 -3.56
N LEU A 84 -11.57 -18.60 -3.03
CA LEU A 84 -10.22 -18.37 -3.54
C LEU A 84 -9.23 -19.32 -2.85
N PRO A 85 -8.19 -19.80 -3.55
CA PRO A 85 -7.15 -20.58 -2.90
C PRO A 85 -6.45 -19.74 -1.82
N THR A 86 -6.14 -20.37 -0.69
CA THR A 86 -5.30 -19.74 0.34
C THR A 86 -3.90 -19.48 -0.19
N THR A 87 -3.28 -18.40 0.26
CA THR A 87 -1.91 -18.05 -0.12
C THR A 87 -1.04 -17.85 1.12
N SER A 88 0.26 -18.13 0.98
CA SER A 88 1.28 -17.79 1.97
C SER A 88 2.14 -16.67 1.41
N VAL A 89 2.18 -15.54 2.10
CA VAL A 89 3.11 -14.45 1.77
C VAL A 89 4.37 -14.66 2.61
N ILE A 90 5.50 -14.90 1.96
CA ILE A 90 6.79 -15.12 2.60
C ILE A 90 7.70 -13.94 2.21
N ILE A 91 8.09 -13.16 3.21
CA ILE A 91 9.03 -12.04 3.06
C ILE A 91 10.32 -12.46 3.77
N VAL A 92 11.39 -12.64 3.00
CA VAL A 92 12.72 -12.94 3.54
C VAL A 92 13.48 -11.63 3.64
N PHE A 93 13.93 -11.29 4.84
CA PHE A 93 14.67 -10.06 5.11
C PHE A 93 16.07 -10.38 5.64
N HIS A 94 17.00 -9.48 5.39
CA HIS A 94 18.33 -9.49 6.00
C HIS A 94 18.79 -8.05 6.20
N ASN A 95 19.04 -7.67 7.45
CA ASN A 95 19.40 -6.30 7.85
C ASN A 95 18.42 -5.23 7.33
N GLU A 96 17.14 -5.58 7.30
CA GLU A 96 16.03 -4.62 7.19
C GLU A 96 15.78 -3.98 8.57
#